data_AF-A0AAW0QQR9-F1
#
_entry.id   AF-A0AAW0QQR9-F1
#
_cell.length_a   1.000
_cell.length_b   1.000
_cell.length_c   1.000
_cell.angle_alpha   90.00
_cell.angle_beta   90.00
_cell.angle_gamma   90.00
#
_symmetry.space_group_name_H-M   'P 1'
#
loop_
_entity.id
_entity.type
_entity.pdbx_description
1 polymer ?
#
loop_
_entity_poly.entity_id
_entity_poly.type
_entity_poly.pdbx_seq_one_letter_code
_entity_poly.pdbx_strand_id
1 'polypeptide(L)'
;MSHYDTPSGSADIVILRDQEEYIPLSTFLNEDDVIVLLTPLVVPLRREADPGIDPFESLGRALALRHPRIRHVPYTPRDGITEYHVAHIHRAKAIIFVISGKPIASQPSQADIAEVAWMVGNTRPQIVLACYDVQAMGLIKADFPAIIQLPSYSPHLLQQAAAVLFGEPLTRNPVDTTPLQKWVVEALPDGLMAMDVSPFERLWNKCLPEQFQLDRHSLRTLLDRVGYCRHYVVKLPNSGEVVGFCATYTTFLNGGDADLVGSIAAILVEPAYRQRGIGKMLHDEALFQLKRVRGVRRLQLGSTFPRLLCGIPQGSSAIRWFQRRGWRMDFRSDGLGREICDWVLDIQDWPSGNFAAAMSGFSFRVCDMDELDSVKAFVRRESFRNEAMGLCDQYAASECFDVVVGLWESTVVAAALTYLPRSGSQTEQDLPWARAIGPDVGGASCICIATTGDNAAVASRKDAIMFRLLDTCIRSLERQGAKRVFLDGIKGGQEGFQSTGKQNPWWLPPGLTCVTGWRKWASYCEVWQPV
;
A
#
# COMPACT_ATOMS: atom_id res chain seq x y z
N MET A 1 -20.33 20.11 21.60
CA MET A 1 -20.02 21.47 21.10
C MET A 1 -18.60 21.81 21.52
N SER A 2 -17.67 21.78 20.57
CA SER A 2 -16.36 22.44 20.69
C SER A 2 -16.03 22.92 19.29
N HIS A 3 -16.36 24.18 19.02
CA HIS A 3 -16.03 24.88 17.78
C HIS A 3 -14.50 24.94 17.65
N TYR A 4 -13.94 24.19 16.70
CA TYR A 4 -12.63 24.52 16.16
C TYR A 4 -12.87 25.54 15.04
N ASP A 5 -12.75 26.81 15.39
CA ASP A 5 -12.56 27.88 14.41
C ASP A 5 -11.26 27.59 13.65
N THR A 6 -11.39 27.12 12.41
CA THR A 6 -10.32 27.12 11.43
C THR A 6 -10.03 28.58 11.05
N PRO A 7 -8.84 29.13 11.34
CA PRO A 7 -8.48 30.48 10.91
C PRO A 7 -8.39 30.49 9.38
N SER A 8 -8.96 31.51 8.75
CA SER A 8 -8.78 31.84 7.34
C SER A 8 -7.35 32.35 7.10
N GLY A 9 -6.37 31.45 7.17
CA GLY A 9 -4.98 31.75 6.81
C GLY A 9 -4.75 31.50 5.32
N SER A 10 -4.05 32.42 4.65
CA SER A 10 -3.54 32.24 3.28
C SER A 10 -2.92 30.86 3.07
N ALA A 11 -3.20 30.23 1.92
CA ALA A 11 -2.62 28.93 1.54
C ALA A 11 -1.16 29.01 1.08
N ASP A 12 -0.64 30.23 0.89
CA ASP A 12 0.65 30.50 0.26
C ASP A 12 1.70 31.00 1.27
N ILE A 13 2.97 30.85 0.89
CA ILE A 13 4.11 31.50 1.56
C ILE A 13 4.07 32.97 1.21
N VAL A 14 4.06 33.85 2.22
CA VAL A 14 3.95 35.30 2.02
C VAL A 14 5.14 35.98 2.68
N ILE A 15 5.88 36.79 1.90
CA ILE A 15 6.83 37.76 2.46
C ILE A 15 5.97 38.93 2.96
N LEU A 16 5.78 39.01 4.27
CA LEU A 16 4.97 40.06 4.89
C LEU A 16 5.73 41.37 5.04
N ARG A 17 7.05 41.25 5.21
CA ARG A 17 7.95 42.37 5.41
C ARG A 17 9.36 41.97 4.97
N ASP A 18 10.02 42.87 4.26
CA ASP A 18 11.45 42.80 3.94
C ASP A 18 11.97 44.23 3.74
N GLN A 19 12.11 44.98 4.83
CA GLN A 19 12.38 46.42 4.77
C GLN A 19 13.78 46.77 4.28
N GLU A 20 14.73 45.86 4.50
CA GLU A 20 16.17 46.04 4.22
C GLU A 20 16.63 45.17 3.05
N GLU A 21 15.69 44.63 2.26
CA GLU A 21 15.93 43.78 1.09
C GLU A 21 16.87 42.59 1.39
N TYR A 22 16.66 41.92 2.54
CA TYR A 22 17.43 40.75 2.95
C TYR A 22 17.09 39.50 2.11
N ILE A 23 16.00 39.53 1.35
CA ILE A 23 15.61 38.43 0.47
C ILE A 23 15.79 38.89 -0.98
N PRO A 24 16.62 38.19 -1.79
CA PRO A 24 17.23 36.90 -1.48
C PRO A 24 18.56 36.99 -0.74
N LEU A 25 18.83 36.03 0.13
CA LEU A 25 20.09 35.90 0.89
C LEU A 25 21.33 35.85 -0.01
N SER A 26 21.18 35.39 -1.26
CA SER A 26 22.25 35.35 -2.26
C SER A 26 22.75 36.74 -2.69
N THR A 27 22.04 37.83 -2.39
CA THR A 27 22.50 39.19 -2.73
C THR A 27 23.66 39.67 -1.87
N PHE A 28 23.84 39.14 -0.65
CA PHE A 28 24.83 39.64 0.31
C PHE A 28 25.67 38.55 1.00
N LEU A 29 25.40 37.27 0.76
CA LEU A 29 26.18 36.15 1.31
C LEU A 29 27.25 35.65 0.33
N ASN A 30 28.45 35.39 0.86
CA ASN A 30 29.51 34.65 0.18
C ASN A 30 29.53 33.18 0.64
N GLU A 31 30.20 32.30 -0.10
CA GLU A 31 30.24 30.85 0.19
C GLU A 31 30.78 30.50 1.60
N ASP A 32 31.69 31.31 2.15
CA ASP A 32 32.27 31.09 3.49
C ASP A 32 31.45 31.69 4.65
N ASP A 33 30.48 32.56 4.35
CA ASP A 33 29.66 33.21 5.36
C ASP A 33 28.78 32.17 6.07
N VAL A 34 28.58 32.28 7.39
CA VAL A 34 27.76 31.29 8.12
C VAL A 34 26.32 31.79 8.24
N ILE A 35 25.33 30.92 7.98
CA ILE A 35 23.94 31.17 8.34
C ILE A 35 23.61 30.34 9.57
N VAL A 36 23.09 30.97 10.63
CA VAL A 36 22.53 30.24 11.77
C VAL A 36 21.03 30.08 11.58
N LEU A 37 20.56 28.83 11.62
CA LEU A 37 19.15 28.46 11.59
C LEU A 37 18.72 28.10 13.01
N LEU A 38 17.91 28.97 13.63
CA LEU A 38 17.38 28.80 14.97
C LEU A 38 15.96 28.22 14.90
N THR A 39 15.77 26.99 15.37
CA THR A 39 14.46 26.29 15.29
C THR A 39 13.93 25.89 16.66
N PRO A 40 12.63 26.00 16.93
CA PRO A 40 12.08 25.62 18.21
C PRO A 40 12.03 24.09 18.34
N LEU A 41 12.38 23.57 19.52
CA LEU A 41 12.18 22.16 19.86
C LEU A 41 10.69 21.94 20.17
N VAL A 42 9.95 21.40 19.19
CA VAL A 42 8.51 21.15 19.29
C VAL A 42 8.14 19.73 18.91
N VAL A 43 7.00 19.26 19.42
CA VAL A 43 6.40 18.01 18.98
C VAL A 43 5.90 18.18 17.53
N PRO A 44 6.20 17.26 16.60
CA PRO A 44 5.73 17.34 15.22
C PRO A 44 4.19 17.44 15.10
N LEU A 45 3.67 18.15 14.09
CA LEU A 45 2.21 18.30 13.82
C LEU A 45 1.46 16.97 13.72
N ARG A 46 2.17 15.89 13.42
CA ARG A 46 1.62 14.54 13.38
C ARG A 46 2.01 13.82 14.65
N ARG A 47 1.04 13.53 15.52
CA ARG A 47 1.18 12.72 16.75
C ARG A 47 1.76 11.31 16.51
N GLU A 48 1.83 10.86 15.26
CA GLU A 48 2.38 9.57 14.81
C GLU A 48 3.82 9.68 14.27
N ALA A 49 4.41 10.88 14.22
CA ALA A 49 5.82 11.03 13.91
C ALA A 49 6.65 10.47 15.06
N ASP A 50 7.74 9.76 14.74
CA ASP A 50 8.71 9.28 15.72
C ASP A 50 9.15 10.48 16.58
N PRO A 51 8.97 10.43 17.92
CA PRO A 51 9.29 11.55 18.81
C PRO A 51 10.76 11.99 18.76
N GLY A 52 11.64 11.26 18.07
CA GLY A 52 13.04 11.62 17.83
C GLY A 52 13.33 12.42 16.55
N ILE A 53 12.35 12.68 15.67
CA ILE A 53 12.59 13.39 14.39
C ILE A 53 12.38 14.90 14.56
N ASP A 54 13.43 15.69 14.28
CA ASP A 54 13.34 17.16 14.23
C ASP A 54 12.40 17.61 13.09
N PRO A 55 11.27 18.28 13.40
CA PRO A 55 10.30 18.71 12.39
C PRO A 55 10.87 19.74 11.39
N PHE A 56 11.99 20.38 11.72
CA PHE A 56 12.65 21.38 10.88
C PHE A 56 13.86 20.84 10.12
N GLU A 57 14.17 19.54 10.22
CA GLU A 57 15.26 18.91 9.49
C GLU A 57 15.14 19.16 7.97
N SER A 58 13.92 19.13 7.42
CA SER A 58 13.68 19.40 6.00
C SER A 58 14.05 20.83 5.58
N LEU A 59 13.92 21.81 6.48
CA LEU A 59 14.35 23.18 6.24
C LEU A 59 15.88 23.25 6.23
N GLY A 60 16.52 22.69 7.25
CA GLY A 60 17.98 22.65 7.38
C GLY A 60 18.64 21.99 6.16
N ARG A 61 18.13 20.82 5.73
CA ARG A 61 18.60 20.14 4.52
C ARG A 61 18.38 20.97 3.26
N ALA A 62 17.22 21.62 3.11
CA ALA A 62 16.93 22.44 1.93
C ALA A 62 17.81 23.69 1.83
N LEU A 63 18.15 24.31 2.96
CA LEU A 63 19.09 25.43 3.01
C LEU A 63 20.52 24.97 2.70
N ALA A 64 20.92 23.80 3.20
CA ALA A 64 22.26 23.23 2.97
C ALA A 64 22.51 22.88 1.49
N LEU A 65 21.46 22.67 0.69
CA LEU A 65 21.56 22.52 -0.76
C LEU A 65 21.89 23.85 -1.48
N ARG A 66 21.61 24.99 -0.85
CA ARG A 66 21.77 26.33 -1.42
C ARG A 66 22.98 27.08 -0.88
N HIS A 67 23.41 26.74 0.33
CA HIS A 67 24.56 27.37 0.97
C HIS A 67 25.34 26.36 1.82
N PRO A 68 26.67 26.22 1.64
CA PRO A 68 27.46 25.17 2.31
C PRO A 68 27.62 25.36 3.83
N ARG A 69 27.39 26.56 4.37
CA ARG A 69 27.69 26.91 5.78
C ARG A 69 26.41 27.17 6.61
N ILE A 70 25.50 26.20 6.64
CA ILE A 70 24.31 26.23 7.53
C ILE A 70 24.65 25.64 8.91
N ARG A 71 24.34 26.38 9.97
CA ARG A 71 24.40 25.90 11.37
C ARG A 71 22.98 25.82 11.94
N HIS A 72 22.43 24.61 11.96
CA HIS A 72 21.12 24.33 12.54
C HIS A 72 21.24 24.15 14.05
N VAL A 73 20.62 25.05 14.81
CA VAL A 73 20.72 25.13 16.27
C VAL A 73 19.31 25.20 16.88
N PRO A 74 18.83 24.16 17.58
CA PRO A 74 17.51 24.17 18.20
C PRO A 74 17.50 24.98 19.50
N TYR A 75 16.40 25.69 19.77
CA TYR A 75 16.14 26.40 21.04
C TYR A 75 14.89 25.84 21.73
N THR A 76 14.79 25.99 23.06
CA THR A 76 13.60 25.59 23.83
C THR A 76 12.86 26.81 24.35
N PRO A 77 11.53 26.75 24.57
CA PRO A 77 10.80 27.84 25.23
C PRO A 77 11.30 28.12 26.66
N ARG A 78 11.84 27.09 27.33
CA ARG A 78 12.32 27.19 28.72
C ARG A 78 13.63 27.97 28.82
N ASP A 79 14.58 27.67 27.95
CA ASP A 79 15.96 28.19 28.05
C ASP A 79 16.23 29.32 27.06
N GLY A 80 15.39 29.48 26.03
CA GLY A 80 15.49 30.55 25.03
C GLY A 80 16.86 30.60 24.34
N ILE A 81 17.42 31.81 24.24
CA ILE A 81 18.77 32.06 23.71
C ILE A 81 19.79 31.99 24.86
N THR A 82 20.60 30.93 24.84
CA THR A 82 21.69 30.68 25.80
C THR A 82 23.05 31.09 25.23
N GLU A 83 24.12 31.05 26.04
CA GLU A 83 25.51 31.31 25.59
C GLU A 83 25.93 30.44 24.38
N TYR A 84 25.42 29.21 24.31
CA TYR A 84 25.64 28.33 23.16
C TYR A 84 25.09 28.95 21.87
N HIS A 85 23.87 29.49 21.91
CA HIS A 85 23.24 30.16 20.77
C HIS A 85 23.98 31.45 20.41
N VAL A 86 24.34 32.26 21.42
CA VAL A 86 25.10 33.50 21.27
C VAL A 86 26.40 33.25 20.49
N ALA A 87 27.12 32.18 20.82
CA ALA A 87 28.36 31.81 20.15
C ALA A 87 28.17 31.47 18.65
N HIS A 88 27.02 30.93 18.25
CA HIS A 88 26.69 30.69 16.84
C HIS A 88 26.21 31.97 16.15
N ILE A 89 25.38 32.78 16.83
CA ILE A 89 24.89 34.06 16.32
C ILE A 89 26.07 35.01 16.00
N HIS A 90 27.06 35.13 16.90
CA HIS A 90 28.22 35.99 16.66
C HIS A 90 29.08 35.55 15.47
N ARG A 91 29.11 34.25 15.15
CA ARG A 91 29.83 33.72 13.99
C ARG A 91 29.03 33.79 12.69
N ALA A 92 27.72 33.98 12.78
CA ALA A 92 26.86 34.04 11.61
C ALA A 92 26.93 35.41 10.93
N LYS A 93 26.76 35.39 9.60
CA LYS A 93 26.50 36.56 8.75
C LYS A 93 25.01 36.89 8.72
N ALA A 94 24.14 35.88 8.77
CA ALA A 94 22.69 36.02 8.78
C ALA A 94 22.02 35.03 9.74
N ILE A 95 20.86 35.40 10.27
CA ILE A 95 20.05 34.63 11.21
C ILE A 95 18.71 34.30 10.55
N ILE A 96 18.36 33.01 10.51
CA ILE A 96 17.00 32.55 10.19
C ILE A 96 16.38 32.05 11.49
N PHE A 97 15.33 32.73 11.97
CA PHE A 97 14.66 32.39 13.22
C PHE A 97 13.27 31.83 12.95
N VAL A 98 13.00 30.59 13.36
CA VAL A 98 11.71 29.92 13.12
C VAL A 98 10.78 30.08 14.31
N ILE A 99 9.53 30.43 14.04
CA ILE A 99 8.43 30.48 15.02
C ILE A 99 7.34 29.51 14.56
N SER A 100 6.85 28.65 15.46
CA SER A 100 6.09 27.44 15.11
C SER A 100 4.67 27.36 15.66
N GLY A 101 4.26 28.26 16.56
CA GLY A 101 2.94 28.19 17.16
C GLY A 101 2.60 29.37 18.07
N LYS A 102 1.37 29.34 18.59
CA LYS A 102 0.85 30.37 19.51
C LYS A 102 1.64 30.42 20.83
N PRO A 103 1.77 31.59 21.46
CA PRO A 103 2.32 31.71 22.80
C PRO A 103 1.55 30.81 23.80
N ILE A 104 2.28 30.14 24.69
CA ILE A 104 1.72 29.35 25.78
C ILE A 104 1.83 30.20 27.05
N ALA A 105 0.71 30.42 27.77
CA ALA A 105 0.64 31.38 28.88
C ALA A 105 1.69 31.18 30.00
N SER A 106 2.26 29.98 30.13
CA SER A 106 3.26 29.64 31.14
C SER A 106 4.71 29.64 30.63
N GLN A 107 4.97 30.12 29.40
CA GLN A 107 6.28 30.13 28.77
C GLN A 107 6.54 31.47 28.06
N PRO A 108 7.82 31.92 27.97
CA PRO A 108 8.19 33.01 27.08
C PRO A 108 7.69 32.77 25.66
N SER A 109 7.18 33.81 25.00
CA SER A 109 6.73 33.65 23.63
C SER A 109 7.93 33.45 22.70
N GLN A 110 7.75 32.66 21.63
CA GLN A 110 8.81 32.49 20.63
C GLN A 110 9.17 33.81 19.93
N ALA A 111 8.26 34.79 19.92
CA ALA A 111 8.53 36.14 19.43
C ALA A 111 9.48 36.91 20.36
N ASP A 112 9.30 36.82 21.69
CA ASP A 112 10.23 37.43 22.66
C ASP A 112 11.63 36.80 22.54
N ILE A 113 11.69 35.47 22.35
CA ILE A 113 12.97 34.77 22.15
C ILE A 113 13.63 35.21 20.83
N ALA A 114 12.85 35.44 19.77
CA ALA A 114 13.34 35.98 18.51
C ALA A 114 13.89 37.40 18.66
N GLU A 115 13.29 38.23 19.51
CA GLU A 115 13.77 39.59 19.82
C GLU A 115 15.11 39.53 20.57
N VAL A 116 15.26 38.60 21.52
CA VAL A 116 16.56 38.36 22.19
C VAL A 116 17.63 37.94 21.17
N ALA A 117 17.30 37.03 20.25
CA ALA A 117 18.23 36.63 19.18
C ALA A 117 18.63 37.82 18.29
N TRP A 118 17.68 38.72 18.02
CA TRP A 118 17.91 39.92 17.21
C TRP A 118 18.84 40.91 17.92
N MET A 119 18.60 41.19 19.21
CA MET A 119 19.47 42.03 20.02
C MET A 119 20.90 41.47 20.11
N VAL A 120 21.06 40.15 20.27
CA VAL A 120 22.37 39.48 20.27
C VAL A 120 23.03 39.53 18.89
N GLY A 121 22.24 39.44 17.82
CA GLY A 121 22.66 39.55 16.42
C GLY A 121 23.25 40.92 16.08
N ASN A 122 22.85 41.96 16.81
CA ASN A 122 23.21 43.35 16.61
C ASN A 122 22.88 43.81 15.17
N THR A 123 23.88 44.07 14.33
CA THR A 123 23.69 44.53 12.95
C THR A 123 23.49 43.40 11.93
N ARG A 124 23.36 42.14 12.38
CA ARG A 124 23.19 40.99 11.47
C ARG A 124 21.75 40.91 10.96
N PRO A 125 21.53 40.68 9.66
CA PRO A 125 20.21 40.38 9.13
C PRO A 125 19.54 39.24 9.87
N GLN A 126 18.34 39.48 10.40
CA GLN A 126 17.48 38.44 10.97
C GLN A 126 16.18 38.35 10.17
N ILE A 127 15.92 37.15 9.65
CA ILE A 127 14.69 36.80 8.94
C ILE A 127 13.86 35.89 9.84
N VAL A 128 12.64 36.32 10.16
CA VAL A 128 11.69 35.54 10.95
C VAL A 128 10.83 34.68 10.03
N LEU A 129 10.89 33.36 10.21
CA LEU A 129 10.08 32.38 9.51
C LEU A 129 8.90 31.94 10.40
N ALA A 130 7.73 32.53 10.17
CA ALA A 130 6.52 32.33 10.97
C ALA A 130 5.67 31.19 10.38
N CYS A 131 5.70 30.00 10.99
CA CYS A 131 4.96 28.81 10.54
C CYS A 131 3.53 28.70 11.08
N TYR A 132 2.91 29.83 11.43
CA TYR A 132 1.54 29.94 11.89
C TYR A 132 1.00 31.34 11.55
N ASP A 133 -0.26 31.63 11.86
CA ASP A 133 -0.86 32.96 11.64
C ASP A 133 -0.15 34.06 12.48
N VAL A 134 0.41 35.07 11.80
CA VAL A 134 1.18 36.14 12.44
C VAL A 134 0.35 37.06 13.34
N GLN A 135 -0.97 37.20 13.09
CA GLN A 135 -1.84 37.98 13.97
C GLN A 135 -1.97 37.27 15.31
N ALA A 136 -2.23 35.95 15.26
CA ALA A 136 -2.36 35.10 16.43
C ALA A 136 -1.05 34.90 17.21
N MET A 137 0.10 35.21 16.60
CA MET A 137 1.42 35.16 17.25
C MET A 137 1.91 36.51 17.78
N GLY A 138 1.14 37.60 17.60
CA GLY A 138 1.54 38.95 18.03
C GLY A 138 2.67 39.58 17.19
N LEU A 139 3.09 38.93 16.10
CA LEU A 139 4.23 39.36 15.27
C LEU A 139 3.93 40.61 14.43
N ILE A 140 2.66 40.98 14.24
CA ILE A 140 2.30 42.23 13.56
C ILE A 140 2.80 43.46 14.33
N LYS A 141 2.90 43.37 15.66
CA LYS A 141 3.40 44.44 16.52
C LYS A 141 4.92 44.40 16.71
N ALA A 142 5.60 43.36 16.22
CA ALA A 142 7.04 43.23 16.36
C ALA A 142 7.76 43.97 15.23
N ASP A 143 8.86 44.65 15.54
CA ASP A 143 9.64 45.47 14.61
C ASP A 143 10.71 44.69 13.84
N PHE A 144 10.51 43.38 13.64
CA PHE A 144 11.45 42.58 12.86
C PHE A 144 11.55 43.11 11.41
N PRO A 145 12.78 43.27 10.87
CA PRO A 145 12.99 43.86 9.54
C PRO A 145 12.52 42.96 8.39
N ALA A 146 12.57 41.63 8.56
CA ALA A 146 12.12 40.65 7.58
C ALA A 146 11.27 39.54 8.22
N ILE A 147 10.07 39.31 7.66
CA ILE A 147 9.11 38.30 8.11
C ILE A 147 8.54 37.56 6.90
N ILE A 148 8.69 36.24 6.91
CA ILE A 148 8.05 35.32 5.96
C ILE A 148 7.04 34.47 6.73
N GLN A 149 5.77 34.48 6.30
CA GLN A 149 4.72 33.62 6.84
C GLN A 149 4.56 32.35 6.01
N LEU A 150 4.45 31.21 6.70
CA LEU A 150 4.09 29.91 6.15
C LEU A 150 2.76 29.45 6.78
N PRO A 151 1.89 28.77 6.02
CA PRO A 151 0.65 28.19 6.56
C PRO A 151 0.87 27.13 7.65
N SER A 152 2.00 26.42 7.59
CA SER A 152 2.45 25.44 8.58
C SER A 152 3.92 25.10 8.36
N TYR A 153 4.53 24.36 9.29
CA TYR A 153 5.88 23.81 9.16
C TYR A 153 5.88 22.42 8.50
N SER A 154 5.04 22.18 7.49
CA SER A 154 5.09 20.93 6.72
C SER A 154 6.38 20.85 5.89
N PRO A 155 6.97 19.65 5.66
CA PRO A 155 8.26 19.54 4.97
C PRO A 155 8.34 20.21 3.59
N HIS A 156 7.24 20.16 2.82
CA HIS A 156 7.17 20.80 1.50
C HIS A 156 7.20 22.32 1.60
N LEU A 157 6.44 22.92 2.54
CA LEU A 157 6.43 24.37 2.74
C LEU A 157 7.79 24.86 3.26
N LEU A 158 8.45 24.08 4.11
CA LEU A 158 9.81 24.39 4.58
C LEU A 158 10.84 24.36 3.44
N GLN A 159 10.73 23.40 2.52
CA GLN A 159 11.58 23.35 1.32
C GLN A 159 11.33 24.54 0.38
N GLN A 160 10.07 24.93 0.19
CA GLN A 160 9.71 26.10 -0.61
C GLN A 160 10.17 27.41 0.04
N ALA A 161 10.09 27.52 1.37
CA ALA A 161 10.62 28.68 2.09
C ALA A 161 12.13 28.84 1.90
N ALA A 162 12.88 27.73 1.89
CA ALA A 162 14.30 27.78 1.55
C ALA A 162 14.54 28.29 0.12
N ALA A 163 13.69 27.95 -0.85
CA ALA A 163 13.77 28.50 -2.20
C ALA A 163 13.52 30.02 -2.24
N VAL A 164 12.47 30.49 -1.54
CA VAL A 164 12.14 31.93 -1.41
C VAL A 164 13.30 32.70 -0.81
N LEU A 165 13.89 32.18 0.27
CA LEU A 165 15.03 32.81 0.94
C LEU A 165 16.24 33.03 0.02
N PHE A 166 16.40 32.23 -1.03
CA PHE A 166 17.49 32.36 -2.01
C PHE A 166 17.05 32.96 -3.35
N GLY A 167 15.82 33.48 -3.43
CA GLY A 167 15.33 34.20 -4.61
C GLY A 167 15.08 33.30 -5.80
N GLU A 168 15.04 31.99 -5.56
CA GLU A 168 14.58 31.07 -6.57
C GLU A 168 13.10 31.39 -6.82
N PRO A 169 12.69 31.46 -8.10
CA PRO A 169 11.27 31.51 -8.39
C PRO A 169 10.67 30.34 -7.62
N LEU A 170 9.61 30.62 -6.85
CA LEU A 170 8.82 29.56 -6.23
C LEU A 170 8.56 28.58 -7.37
N THR A 171 9.28 27.45 -7.36
CA THR A 171 8.95 26.35 -8.22
C THR A 171 7.60 25.97 -7.68
N ARG A 172 6.57 26.50 -8.33
CA ARG A 172 5.28 25.88 -8.42
C ARG A 172 5.57 24.52 -9.04
N ASN A 173 6.07 23.58 -8.22
CA ASN A 173 5.33 22.34 -8.13
C ASN A 173 3.92 22.83 -7.90
N PRO A 174 3.00 22.68 -8.85
CA PRO A 174 1.65 23.16 -8.67
C PRO A 174 1.11 22.46 -7.43
N VAL A 175 1.24 23.11 -6.28
CA VAL A 175 0.17 23.18 -5.34
C VAL A 175 -0.84 23.99 -6.10
N ASP A 176 -1.84 23.27 -6.62
CA ASP A 176 -3.04 23.78 -7.23
C ASP A 176 -3.48 25.10 -6.53
N THR A 177 -3.09 26.25 -7.08
CA THR A 177 -3.85 27.51 -6.93
C THR A 177 -4.95 27.59 -8.00
N THR A 178 -5.07 26.56 -8.84
CA THR A 178 -6.39 26.07 -9.26
C THR A 178 -7.20 25.89 -7.97
N PRO A 179 -8.40 26.48 -7.82
CA PRO A 179 -9.21 26.28 -6.62
C PRO A 179 -9.18 24.79 -6.30
N LEU A 180 -8.64 24.39 -5.13
CA LEU A 180 -8.36 23.01 -4.70
C LEU A 180 -9.28 22.11 -5.51
N GLN A 181 -8.76 21.52 -6.60
CA GLN A 181 -9.67 20.90 -7.56
C GLN A 181 -10.37 19.81 -6.77
N LYS A 182 -11.64 20.09 -6.43
CA LYS A 182 -12.37 19.27 -5.48
C LYS A 182 -12.78 18.08 -6.30
N TRP A 183 -11.90 17.09 -6.33
CA TRP A 183 -12.17 15.84 -7.01
C TRP A 183 -13.47 15.29 -6.45
N VAL A 184 -14.37 14.91 -7.33
CA VAL A 184 -15.59 14.22 -6.92
C VAL A 184 -15.31 12.75 -7.10
N VAL A 185 -15.50 11.98 -6.03
CA VAL A 185 -15.50 10.53 -6.11
C VAL A 185 -16.92 10.11 -6.47
N GLU A 186 -17.07 9.48 -7.63
CA GLU A 186 -18.34 8.95 -8.11
C GLU A 186 -18.34 7.43 -7.93
N ALA A 187 -19.42 6.88 -7.37
CA ALA A 187 -19.65 5.45 -7.40
C ALA A 187 -20.10 5.03 -8.81
N LEU A 188 -19.52 3.96 -9.34
CA LEU A 188 -20.01 3.33 -10.56
C LEU A 188 -21.35 2.62 -10.26
N PRO A 189 -22.26 2.55 -11.26
CA PRO A 189 -23.50 1.80 -11.12
C PRO A 189 -23.22 0.29 -11.02
N ASP A 190 -24.18 -0.43 -10.46
CA ASP A 190 -24.20 -1.88 -10.53
C ASP A 190 -24.48 -2.33 -11.97
N GLY A 191 -23.82 -3.40 -12.43
CA GLY A 191 -23.97 -3.90 -13.80
C GLY A 191 -23.09 -3.14 -14.80
N LEU A 192 -21.84 -3.57 -14.94
CA LEU A 192 -20.86 -2.96 -15.83
C LEU A 192 -20.82 -3.56 -17.25
N MET A 193 -21.57 -4.64 -17.52
CA MET A 193 -21.61 -5.26 -18.86
C MET A 193 -21.94 -4.26 -19.99
N ALA A 194 -22.87 -3.33 -19.75
CA ALA A 194 -23.31 -2.33 -20.72
C ALA A 194 -22.47 -1.03 -20.71
N MET A 195 -21.53 -0.89 -19.77
CA MET A 195 -20.69 0.30 -19.64
C MET A 195 -19.43 0.18 -20.50
N ASP A 196 -18.97 1.31 -21.06
CA ASP A 196 -17.64 1.38 -21.65
C ASP A 196 -16.56 1.33 -20.55
N VAL A 197 -15.91 0.18 -20.44
CA VAL A 197 -14.80 -0.05 -19.50
C VAL A 197 -13.43 0.34 -20.07
N SER A 198 -13.36 0.82 -21.32
CA SER A 198 -12.09 1.22 -21.96
C SER A 198 -11.29 2.23 -21.15
N PRO A 199 -11.89 3.23 -20.47
CA PRO A 199 -11.13 4.14 -19.61
C PRO A 199 -10.46 3.43 -18.44
N PHE A 200 -11.10 2.40 -17.86
CA PHE A 200 -10.56 1.65 -16.73
C PHE A 200 -9.45 0.71 -17.17
N GLU A 201 -9.61 0.03 -18.31
CA GLU A 201 -8.59 -0.82 -18.91
C GLU A 201 -7.33 -0.03 -19.28
N ARG A 202 -7.48 1.13 -19.94
CA ARG A 202 -6.33 2.00 -20.23
C ARG A 202 -5.61 2.43 -18.96
N LEU A 203 -6.36 2.86 -17.93
CA LEU A 203 -5.78 3.29 -16.67
C LEU A 203 -5.08 2.12 -15.93
N TRP A 204 -5.67 0.93 -15.98
CA TRP A 204 -5.11 -0.32 -15.47
C TRP A 204 -3.77 -0.64 -16.11
N ASN A 205 -3.75 -0.79 -17.44
CA ASN A 205 -2.57 -1.16 -18.21
C ASN A 205 -1.45 -0.10 -18.14
N LYS A 206 -1.81 1.17 -17.90
CA LYS A 206 -0.83 2.27 -17.71
C LYS A 206 -0.26 2.34 -16.30
N CYS A 207 -1.03 1.95 -15.28
CA CYS A 207 -0.60 2.08 -13.89
C CYS A 207 0.13 0.84 -13.36
N LEU A 208 -0.15 -0.33 -13.92
CA LEU A 208 0.40 -1.60 -13.45
C LEU A 208 1.52 -2.11 -14.37
N PRO A 209 2.47 -2.90 -13.84
CA PRO A 209 3.47 -3.61 -14.63
C PRO A 209 2.85 -4.46 -15.76
N GLU A 210 3.60 -4.68 -16.84
CA GLU A 210 3.15 -5.43 -18.03
C GLU A 210 2.55 -6.80 -17.71
N GLN A 211 3.12 -7.52 -16.73
CA GLN A 211 2.62 -8.82 -16.30
C GLN A 211 1.17 -8.81 -15.78
N PHE A 212 0.68 -7.66 -15.30
CA PHE A 212 -0.69 -7.52 -14.79
C PHE A 212 -1.63 -6.90 -15.82
N GLN A 213 -1.22 -6.73 -17.07
CA GLN A 213 -2.09 -6.19 -18.09
C GLN A 213 -3.26 -7.13 -18.37
N LEU A 214 -4.44 -6.54 -18.56
CA LEU A 214 -5.66 -7.26 -18.88
C LEU A 214 -6.29 -6.64 -20.12
N ASP A 215 -6.85 -7.50 -20.97
CA ASP A 215 -7.69 -7.02 -22.06
C ASP A 215 -9.03 -6.51 -21.52
N ARG A 216 -9.69 -5.69 -22.33
CA ARG A 216 -10.96 -5.04 -21.98
C ARG A 216 -12.04 -6.02 -21.57
N HIS A 217 -12.15 -7.15 -22.25
CA HIS A 217 -13.20 -8.13 -21.98
C HIS A 217 -12.95 -8.80 -20.62
N SER A 218 -11.71 -9.27 -20.40
CA SER A 218 -11.32 -9.89 -19.13
C SER A 218 -11.52 -8.94 -17.94
N LEU A 219 -11.07 -7.69 -18.06
CA LEU A 219 -11.27 -6.70 -16.99
C LEU A 219 -12.76 -6.44 -16.72
N ARG A 220 -13.60 -6.31 -17.76
CA ARG A 220 -15.04 -6.08 -17.58
C ARG A 220 -15.71 -7.22 -16.79
N THR A 221 -15.41 -8.47 -17.13
CA THR A 221 -15.97 -9.64 -16.45
C THR A 221 -15.59 -9.69 -14.97
N LEU A 222 -14.35 -9.30 -14.64
CA LEU A 222 -13.88 -9.25 -13.25
C LEU A 222 -14.51 -8.11 -12.46
N LEU A 223 -14.73 -6.95 -13.09
CA LEU A 223 -15.33 -5.79 -12.42
C LEU A 223 -16.85 -5.95 -12.24
N ASP A 224 -17.54 -6.66 -13.12
CA ASP A 224 -18.99 -6.78 -13.06
C ASP A 224 -19.46 -7.91 -12.12
N ARG A 225 -19.45 -7.62 -10.81
CA ARG A 225 -19.92 -8.54 -9.76
C ARG A 225 -21.12 -7.96 -9.03
N VAL A 226 -22.26 -7.91 -9.72
CA VAL A 226 -23.52 -7.36 -9.21
C VAL A 226 -23.83 -7.86 -7.80
N GLY A 227 -24.11 -6.94 -6.88
CA GLY A 227 -24.40 -7.23 -5.47
C GLY A 227 -23.17 -7.43 -4.57
N TYR A 228 -22.00 -7.66 -5.14
CA TYR A 228 -20.74 -7.91 -4.41
C TYR A 228 -19.65 -6.88 -4.70
N CYS A 229 -19.83 -6.00 -5.69
CA CYS A 229 -18.90 -4.92 -6.02
C CYS A 229 -19.49 -3.54 -5.77
N ARG A 230 -18.63 -2.56 -5.44
CA ARG A 230 -18.98 -1.14 -5.51
C ARG A 230 -17.75 -0.31 -5.87
N HIS A 231 -17.60 0.00 -7.14
CA HIS A 231 -16.38 0.64 -7.65
C HIS A 231 -16.50 2.16 -7.64
N TYR A 232 -15.37 2.86 -7.61
CA TYR A 232 -15.31 4.32 -7.55
C TYR A 232 -14.39 4.90 -8.61
N VAL A 233 -14.75 6.05 -9.13
CA VAL A 233 -13.96 6.79 -10.14
C VAL A 233 -13.81 8.24 -9.74
N VAL A 234 -12.74 8.86 -10.25
CA VAL A 234 -12.58 10.31 -10.27
C VAL A 234 -12.40 10.72 -11.72
N LYS A 235 -13.21 11.69 -12.15
CA LYS A 235 -13.21 12.23 -13.52
C LYS A 235 -12.77 13.69 -13.53
N LEU A 236 -12.22 14.14 -14.64
CA LEU A 236 -12.02 15.56 -14.90
C LEU A 236 -13.39 16.26 -15.08
N PRO A 237 -13.66 17.37 -14.39
CA PRO A 237 -14.95 18.07 -14.44
C PRO A 237 -15.38 18.48 -15.85
N ASN A 238 -14.42 18.86 -16.70
CA ASN A 238 -14.71 19.44 -18.01
C ASN A 238 -14.76 18.40 -19.14
N SER A 239 -13.93 17.35 -19.08
CA SER A 239 -13.84 16.35 -20.15
C SER A 239 -14.54 15.03 -19.80
N GLY A 240 -14.88 14.79 -18.53
CA GLY A 240 -15.37 13.50 -18.06
C GLY A 240 -14.33 12.37 -18.11
N GLU A 241 -13.08 12.68 -18.44
CA GLU A 241 -12.00 11.69 -18.54
C GLU A 241 -11.68 11.10 -17.17
N VAL A 242 -11.59 9.77 -17.09
CA VAL A 242 -11.26 9.05 -15.86
C VAL A 242 -9.77 9.21 -15.55
N VAL A 243 -9.46 9.81 -14.41
CA VAL A 243 -8.08 10.04 -13.92
C VAL A 243 -7.76 9.26 -12.65
N GLY A 244 -8.77 8.67 -12.03
CA GLY A 244 -8.62 7.77 -10.88
C GLY A 244 -9.70 6.70 -10.86
N PHE A 245 -9.34 5.51 -10.38
CA PHE A 245 -10.22 4.36 -10.28
C PHE A 245 -9.89 3.53 -9.03
N CYS A 246 -10.92 3.04 -8.36
CA CYS A 246 -10.82 2.14 -7.22
C CYS A 246 -11.81 0.97 -7.37
N ALA A 247 -11.26 -0.24 -7.48
CA ALA A 247 -12.05 -1.47 -7.49
C ALA A 247 -12.22 -1.97 -6.05
N THR A 248 -13.45 -2.33 -5.70
CA THR A 248 -13.78 -2.86 -4.36
C THR A 248 -14.79 -4.01 -4.46
N TYR A 249 -14.68 -4.94 -3.52
CA TYR A 249 -15.56 -6.10 -3.41
C TYR A 249 -15.91 -6.41 -1.95
N THR A 250 -17.03 -7.09 -1.74
CA THR A 250 -17.40 -7.74 -0.48
C THR A 250 -17.56 -9.23 -0.72
N THR A 251 -16.89 -10.05 0.09
CA THR A 251 -16.87 -11.52 -0.06
C THR A 251 -17.14 -12.20 1.28
N PHE A 252 -17.70 -13.40 1.29
CA PHE A 252 -17.95 -14.15 2.52
C PHE A 252 -16.66 -14.70 3.11
N LEU A 253 -16.51 -14.55 4.43
CA LEU A 253 -15.26 -14.91 5.11
C LEU A 253 -15.10 -16.44 5.22
N ASN A 254 -16.17 -17.16 5.59
CA ASN A 254 -16.13 -18.61 5.88
C ASN A 254 -17.31 -19.40 5.26
N GLY A 255 -17.95 -18.89 4.19
CA GLY A 255 -19.11 -19.55 3.56
C GLY A 255 -20.38 -19.58 4.42
N GLY A 256 -20.50 -18.67 5.39
CA GLY A 256 -21.72 -18.41 6.15
C GLY A 256 -22.21 -16.98 5.93
N ASP A 257 -23.51 -16.75 6.08
CA ASP A 257 -24.22 -15.58 5.56
C ASP A 257 -24.00 -14.26 6.34
N ALA A 258 -23.20 -14.25 7.40
CA ALA A 258 -23.12 -13.11 8.33
C ALA A 258 -21.83 -12.29 8.25
N ASP A 259 -20.69 -12.95 7.95
CA ASP A 259 -19.37 -12.35 8.11
C ASP A 259 -18.72 -12.13 6.74
N LEU A 260 -18.43 -10.87 6.44
CA LEU A 260 -17.91 -10.39 5.17
C LEU A 260 -16.51 -9.81 5.33
N VAL A 261 -15.78 -9.84 4.22
CA VAL A 261 -14.50 -9.16 4.00
C VAL A 261 -14.72 -8.06 2.98
N GLY A 262 -14.40 -6.82 3.36
CA GLY A 262 -14.34 -5.68 2.45
C GLY A 262 -12.95 -5.58 1.81
N SER A 263 -12.88 -5.64 0.49
CA SER A 263 -11.65 -5.63 -0.27
C SER A 263 -11.48 -4.33 -1.03
N ILE A 264 -10.32 -3.67 -0.89
CA ILE A 264 -9.85 -2.68 -1.85
C ILE A 264 -8.92 -3.40 -2.82
N ALA A 265 -9.46 -3.86 -3.94
CA ALA A 265 -8.76 -4.71 -4.89
C ALA A 265 -7.64 -3.98 -5.63
N ALA A 266 -7.90 -2.73 -6.02
CA ALA A 266 -6.91 -1.88 -6.67
C ALA A 266 -7.28 -0.39 -6.50
N ILE A 267 -6.27 0.46 -6.35
CA ILE A 267 -6.40 1.92 -6.45
C ILE A 267 -5.40 2.41 -7.49
N LEU A 268 -5.91 3.01 -8.55
CA LEU A 268 -5.13 3.48 -9.68
C LEU A 268 -5.35 4.97 -9.88
N VAL A 269 -4.28 5.70 -10.10
CA VAL A 269 -4.30 7.14 -10.42
C VAL A 269 -3.37 7.37 -11.59
N GLU A 270 -3.91 8.04 -12.61
CA GLU A 270 -3.19 8.41 -13.82
C GLU A 270 -1.87 9.10 -13.44
N PRO A 271 -0.70 8.61 -13.90
CA PRO A 271 0.61 9.19 -13.60
C PRO A 271 0.67 10.73 -13.59
N ALA A 272 0.08 11.39 -14.59
CA ALA A 272 0.08 12.85 -14.70
C ALA A 272 -0.73 13.57 -13.61
N TYR A 273 -1.66 12.87 -12.93
CA TYR A 273 -2.54 13.39 -11.88
C TYR A 273 -2.21 12.84 -10.48
N ARG A 274 -1.08 12.14 -10.31
CA ARG A 274 -0.60 11.69 -9.00
C ARG A 274 -0.19 12.87 -8.11
N GLN A 275 -0.13 12.62 -6.80
CA GLN A 275 0.16 13.63 -5.76
C GLN A 275 -0.86 14.78 -5.63
N ARG A 276 -2.04 14.68 -6.27
CA ARG A 276 -3.13 15.68 -6.19
C ARG A 276 -4.29 15.29 -5.27
N GLY A 277 -4.05 14.36 -4.34
CA GLY A 277 -5.08 13.88 -3.40
C GLY A 277 -6.07 12.85 -3.95
N ILE A 278 -6.18 12.64 -5.26
CA ILE A 278 -7.14 11.69 -5.89
C ILE A 278 -7.12 10.30 -5.25
N GLY A 279 -5.93 9.67 -5.16
CA GLY A 279 -5.81 8.34 -4.56
C GLY A 279 -6.22 8.30 -3.09
N LYS A 280 -6.03 9.40 -2.34
CA LYS A 280 -6.48 9.50 -0.94
C LYS A 280 -8.00 9.54 -0.89
N MET A 281 -8.64 10.33 -1.75
CA MET A 281 -10.10 10.46 -1.78
C MET A 281 -10.77 9.15 -2.17
N LEU A 282 -10.26 8.47 -3.20
CA LEU A 282 -10.73 7.13 -3.59
C LEU A 282 -10.60 6.13 -2.45
N HIS A 283 -9.44 6.09 -1.78
CA HIS A 283 -9.20 5.20 -0.65
C HIS A 283 -10.15 5.48 0.52
N ASP A 284 -10.26 6.75 0.93
CA ASP A 284 -11.04 7.13 2.10
C ASP A 284 -12.54 6.87 1.86
N GLU A 285 -13.04 7.16 0.66
CA GLU A 285 -14.42 6.86 0.28
C GLU A 285 -14.68 5.35 0.25
N ALA A 286 -13.81 4.58 -0.43
CA ALA A 286 -13.93 3.12 -0.48
C ALA A 286 -13.93 2.51 0.92
N LEU A 287 -12.97 2.91 1.77
CA LEU A 287 -12.85 2.40 3.14
C LEU A 287 -14.06 2.79 4.00
N PHE A 288 -14.54 4.03 3.87
CA PHE A 288 -15.74 4.51 4.57
C PHE A 288 -16.98 3.70 4.20
N GLN A 289 -17.17 3.41 2.91
CA GLN A 289 -18.33 2.67 2.43
C GLN A 289 -18.25 1.19 2.81
N LEU A 290 -17.09 0.55 2.68
CA LEU A 290 -16.90 -0.85 3.09
C LEU A 290 -17.19 -1.07 4.58
N LYS A 291 -16.77 -0.14 5.46
CA LYS A 291 -17.06 -0.21 6.91
C LYS A 291 -18.55 -0.13 7.25
N ARG A 292 -19.38 0.40 6.35
CA ARG A 292 -20.83 0.54 6.55
C ARG A 292 -21.61 -0.63 6.00
N VAL A 293 -20.99 -1.51 5.22
CA VAL A 293 -21.63 -2.74 4.76
C VAL A 293 -21.83 -3.65 5.96
N ARG A 294 -23.10 -4.03 6.20
CA ARG A 294 -23.46 -4.92 7.31
C ARG A 294 -22.73 -6.26 7.15
N GLY A 295 -22.09 -6.71 8.22
CA GLY A 295 -21.37 -7.98 8.25
C GLY A 295 -19.89 -7.87 7.91
N VAL A 296 -19.40 -6.72 7.39
CA VAL A 296 -17.97 -6.54 7.12
C VAL A 296 -17.19 -6.48 8.44
N ARG A 297 -16.40 -7.54 8.71
CA ARG A 297 -15.56 -7.68 9.91
C ARG A 297 -14.07 -7.50 9.66
N ARG A 298 -13.66 -7.61 8.40
CA ARG A 298 -12.26 -7.50 7.95
C ARG A 298 -12.19 -6.61 6.73
N LEU A 299 -11.17 -5.76 6.68
CA LEU A 299 -10.81 -4.97 5.52
C LEU A 299 -9.46 -5.42 5.00
N GLN A 300 -9.29 -5.54 3.69
CA GLN A 300 -8.03 -5.95 3.08
C GLN A 300 -7.64 -5.12 1.86
N LEU A 301 -6.34 -5.13 1.57
CA LEU A 301 -5.77 -4.64 0.32
C LEU A 301 -5.52 -5.83 -0.60
N GLY A 302 -5.92 -5.70 -1.86
CA GLY A 302 -6.13 -6.85 -2.74
C GLY A 302 -7.55 -7.41 -2.59
N SER A 303 -7.84 -8.50 -3.28
CA SER A 303 -9.15 -9.16 -3.25
C SER A 303 -9.02 -10.68 -3.18
N THR A 304 -10.01 -11.32 -2.58
CA THR A 304 -10.06 -12.78 -2.45
C THR A 304 -10.50 -13.43 -3.76
N PHE A 305 -11.74 -13.14 -4.18
CA PHE A 305 -12.31 -13.47 -5.49
C PHE A 305 -13.36 -12.40 -5.87
N PRO A 306 -13.43 -11.94 -7.12
CA PRO A 306 -12.42 -12.14 -8.17
C PRO A 306 -11.06 -11.62 -7.70
N ARG A 307 -10.00 -12.37 -7.99
CA ARG A 307 -8.66 -12.10 -7.47
C ARG A 307 -7.86 -11.31 -8.49
N LEU A 308 -8.01 -10.00 -8.42
CA LEU A 308 -7.20 -9.08 -9.20
C LEU A 308 -5.76 -9.09 -8.67
N LEU A 309 -5.56 -8.76 -7.40
CA LEU A 309 -4.24 -8.79 -6.77
C LEU A 309 -4.36 -9.46 -5.41
N CYS A 310 -3.42 -10.34 -5.06
CA CYS A 310 -3.38 -11.00 -3.74
C CYS A 310 -3.03 -10.03 -2.59
N GLY A 311 -2.61 -8.81 -2.93
CA GLY A 311 -2.14 -7.79 -2.00
C GLY A 311 -1.46 -6.65 -2.74
N ILE A 312 -0.61 -5.90 -2.05
CA ILE A 312 0.19 -4.84 -2.69
C ILE A 312 1.37 -5.50 -3.42
N PRO A 313 1.56 -5.31 -4.73
CA PRO A 313 2.73 -5.85 -5.43
C PRO A 313 4.05 -5.46 -4.74
N GLN A 314 4.95 -6.43 -4.55
CA GLN A 314 6.21 -6.23 -3.85
C GLN A 314 7.09 -5.21 -4.59
N GLY A 315 7.82 -4.39 -3.85
CA GLY A 315 8.63 -3.30 -4.42
C GLY A 315 7.82 -2.07 -4.86
N SER A 316 6.48 -2.09 -4.75
CA SER A 316 5.65 -0.94 -5.04
C SER A 316 5.90 0.22 -4.07
N SER A 317 6.02 1.43 -4.60
CA SER A 317 6.07 2.67 -3.80
C SER A 317 4.78 2.92 -3.00
N ALA A 318 3.70 2.19 -3.32
CA ALA A 318 2.42 2.26 -2.61
C ALA A 318 2.47 1.70 -1.18
N ILE A 319 3.43 0.83 -0.84
CA ILE A 319 3.56 0.26 0.51
C ILE A 319 3.61 1.37 1.57
N ARG A 320 4.55 2.31 1.42
CA ARG A 320 4.67 3.48 2.31
C ARG A 320 3.45 4.40 2.26
N TRP A 321 2.74 4.42 1.14
CA TRP A 321 1.53 5.22 0.99
C TRP A 321 0.36 4.67 1.82
N PHE A 322 0.19 3.34 1.85
CA PHE A 322 -0.81 2.66 2.68
C PHE A 322 -0.41 2.65 4.16
N GLN A 323 0.86 2.44 4.50
CA GLN A 323 1.35 2.51 5.90
C GLN A 323 1.01 3.85 6.56
N ARG A 324 1.23 4.96 5.85
CA ARG A 324 0.86 6.33 6.31
C ARG A 324 -0.65 6.56 6.46
N ARG A 325 -1.48 5.57 6.12
CA ARG A 325 -2.94 5.60 6.21
C ARG A 325 -3.48 4.54 7.17
N GLY A 326 -2.62 4.03 8.05
CA GLY A 326 -3.01 3.14 9.14
C GLY A 326 -2.97 1.65 8.80
N TRP A 327 -2.63 1.27 7.56
CA TRP A 327 -2.41 -0.14 7.21
C TRP A 327 -1.12 -0.64 7.83
N ARG A 328 -1.24 -1.47 8.87
CA ARG A 328 -0.09 -2.02 9.60
C ARG A 328 0.63 -3.05 8.74
N MET A 329 1.93 -2.86 8.55
CA MET A 329 2.78 -3.79 7.81
C MET A 329 4.13 -3.90 8.52
N ASP A 330 4.28 -4.93 9.36
CA ASP A 330 5.54 -5.26 10.04
C ASP A 330 6.26 -6.45 9.40
N PHE A 331 5.61 -7.10 8.42
CA PHE A 331 6.07 -8.24 7.65
C PHE A 331 6.31 -9.51 8.48
N ARG A 332 5.80 -9.58 9.72
CA ARG A 332 6.07 -10.68 10.66
C ARG A 332 4.98 -11.74 10.66
N SER A 333 3.73 -11.33 10.60
CA SER A 333 2.57 -12.24 10.64
C SER A 333 1.66 -12.06 9.42
N ASP A 334 0.77 -13.03 9.24
CA ASP A 334 -0.27 -12.99 8.22
C ASP A 334 -1.11 -11.71 8.37
N GLY A 335 -1.50 -11.11 7.24
CA GLY A 335 -2.20 -9.83 7.21
C GLY A 335 -1.38 -8.59 7.55
N LEU A 336 -0.11 -8.72 7.95
CA LEU A 336 0.78 -7.59 8.25
C LEU A 336 1.87 -7.41 7.19
N GLY A 337 1.58 -7.75 5.93
CA GLY A 337 2.47 -7.55 4.79
C GLY A 337 3.35 -8.74 4.44
N ARG A 338 3.10 -9.92 5.02
CA ARG A 338 3.83 -11.15 4.65
C ARG A 338 3.74 -11.43 3.16
N GLU A 339 4.81 -12.05 2.63
CA GLU A 339 4.92 -12.36 1.21
C GLU A 339 3.94 -13.47 0.80
N ILE A 340 3.13 -13.18 -0.22
CA ILE A 340 2.35 -14.14 -0.98
C ILE A 340 2.85 -14.11 -2.42
N CYS A 341 3.01 -15.29 -3.02
CA CYS A 341 3.53 -15.42 -4.37
C CYS A 341 2.58 -16.19 -5.28
N ASP A 342 2.59 -15.79 -6.54
CA ASP A 342 2.07 -16.59 -7.64
C ASP A 342 3.24 -17.22 -8.39
N TRP A 343 3.04 -18.43 -8.90
CA TRP A 343 4.08 -19.24 -9.52
C TRP A 343 3.64 -19.78 -10.87
N VAL A 344 4.60 -19.98 -11.77
CA VAL A 344 4.42 -20.64 -13.06
C VAL A 344 5.40 -21.78 -13.19
N LEU A 345 4.92 -22.93 -13.64
CA LEU A 345 5.71 -24.12 -13.93
C LEU A 345 5.61 -24.44 -15.42
N ASP A 346 6.75 -24.64 -16.07
CA ASP A 346 6.80 -25.41 -17.31
C ASP A 346 6.67 -26.89 -16.94
N ILE A 347 5.65 -27.59 -17.46
CA ILE A 347 5.35 -28.98 -17.03
C ILE A 347 6.53 -29.92 -17.29
N GLN A 348 7.35 -29.64 -18.30
CA GLN A 348 8.57 -30.39 -18.59
C GLN A 348 9.63 -30.28 -17.48
N ASP A 349 9.62 -29.19 -16.72
CA ASP A 349 10.50 -28.98 -15.57
C ASP A 349 9.95 -29.65 -14.30
N TRP A 350 8.72 -30.17 -14.34
CA TRP A 350 8.16 -30.96 -13.24
C TRP A 350 8.88 -32.30 -13.14
N PRO A 351 9.34 -32.74 -11.96
CA PRO A 351 10.09 -33.98 -11.86
C PRO A 351 9.26 -35.17 -12.35
N SER A 352 9.73 -35.83 -13.39
CA SER A 352 9.10 -37.02 -13.97
C SER A 352 9.60 -38.24 -13.20
N GLY A 353 8.89 -38.61 -12.14
CA GLY A 353 9.18 -39.79 -11.34
C GLY A 353 7.95 -40.64 -11.11
N ASN A 354 8.13 -41.95 -11.05
CA ASN A 354 7.14 -42.84 -10.48
C ASN A 354 7.15 -42.56 -8.97
N PHE A 355 6.42 -41.54 -8.50
CA PHE A 355 6.25 -41.18 -7.08
C PHE A 355 5.46 -42.25 -6.30
N ALA A 356 5.44 -43.47 -6.83
CA ALA A 356 4.87 -44.71 -6.34
C ALA A 356 5.61 -45.29 -5.13
N ALA A 357 6.36 -44.47 -4.37
CA ALA A 357 6.33 -44.65 -2.93
C ALA A 357 4.87 -44.37 -2.53
N ALA A 358 4.03 -45.40 -2.65
CA ALA A 358 2.64 -45.34 -2.26
C ALA A 358 2.62 -44.84 -0.82
N MET A 359 2.14 -43.62 -0.60
CA MET A 359 1.76 -43.21 0.73
C MET A 359 0.62 -44.16 1.11
N SER A 360 0.95 -45.25 1.79
CA SER A 360 -0.03 -46.31 2.07
C SER A 360 -1.26 -45.70 2.73
N GLY A 361 -2.43 -46.05 2.20
CA GLY A 361 -3.71 -45.46 2.60
C GLY A 361 -4.04 -44.12 1.94
N PHE A 362 -3.19 -43.49 1.13
CA PHE A 362 -3.52 -42.26 0.41
C PHE A 362 -3.80 -42.51 -1.06
N SER A 363 -4.81 -41.83 -1.61
CA SER A 363 -5.09 -41.78 -3.04
C SER A 363 -5.32 -40.34 -3.49
N PHE A 364 -4.93 -40.03 -4.72
CA PHE A 364 -5.09 -38.70 -5.32
C PHE A 364 -5.61 -38.86 -6.73
N ARG A 365 -6.69 -38.16 -7.06
CA ARG A 365 -7.36 -38.25 -8.36
C ARG A 365 -8.29 -37.06 -8.59
N VAL A 366 -8.82 -36.97 -9.81
CA VAL A 366 -9.96 -36.10 -10.10
C VAL A 366 -11.17 -36.60 -9.28
N CYS A 367 -11.97 -35.66 -8.78
CA CYS A 367 -13.13 -35.92 -7.93
C CYS A 367 -14.23 -36.63 -8.74
N ASP A 368 -14.86 -37.62 -8.13
CA ASP A 368 -16.07 -38.22 -8.68
C ASP A 368 -17.30 -37.38 -8.29
N MET A 369 -18.39 -37.49 -9.03
CA MET A 369 -19.63 -36.76 -8.75
C MET A 369 -20.17 -37.05 -7.35
N ASP A 370 -20.12 -38.32 -6.92
CA ASP A 370 -20.65 -38.77 -5.63
C ASP A 370 -19.86 -38.24 -4.42
N GLU A 371 -18.64 -37.74 -4.64
CA GLU A 371 -17.75 -37.24 -3.59
C GLU A 371 -17.80 -35.72 -3.44
N LEU A 372 -18.39 -35.00 -4.41
CA LEU A 372 -18.33 -33.55 -4.48
C LEU A 372 -18.90 -32.87 -3.22
N ASP A 373 -20.01 -33.39 -2.70
CA ASP A 373 -20.60 -32.87 -1.46
C ASP A 373 -19.71 -33.10 -0.23
N SER A 374 -19.00 -34.23 -0.19
CA SER A 374 -18.02 -34.52 0.86
C SER A 374 -16.81 -33.58 0.78
N VAL A 375 -16.37 -33.23 -0.43
CA VAL A 375 -15.32 -32.23 -0.65
C VAL A 375 -15.78 -30.83 -0.22
N LYS A 376 -16.98 -30.41 -0.61
CA LYS A 376 -17.56 -29.12 -0.19
C LYS A 376 -17.67 -29.03 1.33
N ALA A 377 -18.11 -30.10 2.00
CA ALA A 377 -18.15 -30.18 3.46
C ALA A 377 -16.77 -30.13 4.10
N PHE A 378 -15.78 -30.82 3.53
CA PHE A 378 -14.39 -30.77 3.94
C PHE A 378 -13.81 -29.35 3.85
N VAL A 379 -13.95 -28.71 2.69
CA VAL A 379 -13.45 -27.34 2.47
C VAL A 379 -14.10 -26.36 3.43
N ARG A 380 -15.42 -26.45 3.63
CA ARG A 380 -16.13 -25.58 4.58
C ARG A 380 -15.58 -25.73 6.01
N ARG A 381 -15.36 -26.97 6.46
CA ARG A 381 -14.81 -27.26 7.79
C ARG A 381 -13.41 -26.68 7.98
N GLU A 382 -12.51 -26.92 7.02
CA GLU A 382 -11.13 -26.44 7.11
C GLU A 382 -11.01 -24.92 6.90
N SER A 383 -11.88 -24.32 6.08
CA SER A 383 -11.92 -22.87 5.88
C SER A 383 -12.31 -22.15 7.16
N PHE A 384 -13.29 -22.68 7.90
CA PHE A 384 -13.67 -22.15 9.21
C PHE A 384 -12.53 -22.24 10.24
N ARG A 385 -11.75 -23.34 10.22
CA ARG A 385 -10.62 -23.55 11.15
C ARG A 385 -9.42 -22.66 10.86
N ASN A 386 -9.12 -22.43 9.59
CA ASN A 386 -7.91 -21.70 9.16
C ASN A 386 -8.18 -20.27 8.68
N GLU A 387 -9.44 -19.80 8.79
CA GLU A 387 -9.89 -18.52 8.23
C GLU A 387 -9.53 -18.36 6.74
N ALA A 388 -9.59 -19.45 5.97
CA ALA A 388 -9.26 -19.46 4.55
C ALA A 388 -10.42 -18.84 3.75
N MET A 389 -10.18 -17.62 3.25
CA MET A 389 -11.23 -16.78 2.68
C MET A 389 -11.61 -17.20 1.25
N GLY A 390 -12.90 -17.20 0.93
CA GLY A 390 -13.43 -17.37 -0.44
C GLY A 390 -13.35 -18.77 -1.03
N LEU A 391 -12.70 -19.73 -0.37
CA LEU A 391 -12.63 -21.12 -0.85
C LEU A 391 -14.03 -21.73 -0.95
N CYS A 392 -14.87 -21.57 0.07
CA CYS A 392 -16.24 -22.10 0.09
C CYS A 392 -17.04 -21.70 -1.15
N ASP A 393 -16.95 -20.44 -1.57
CA ASP A 393 -17.72 -19.91 -2.71
C ASP A 393 -17.22 -20.51 -4.03
N GLN A 394 -15.90 -20.64 -4.20
CA GLN A 394 -15.31 -21.27 -5.38
C GLN A 394 -15.69 -22.74 -5.50
N TYR A 395 -15.59 -23.50 -4.40
CA TYR A 395 -16.00 -24.92 -4.41
C TYR A 395 -17.51 -25.10 -4.53
N ALA A 396 -18.33 -24.17 -4.03
CA ALA A 396 -19.78 -24.25 -4.19
C ALA A 396 -20.20 -24.19 -5.66
N ALA A 397 -19.50 -23.37 -6.46
CA ALA A 397 -19.73 -23.17 -7.89
C ALA A 397 -18.88 -24.11 -8.78
N SER A 398 -18.03 -24.97 -8.22
CA SER A 398 -17.18 -25.89 -8.99
C SER A 398 -17.89 -27.18 -9.35
N GLU A 399 -17.55 -27.71 -10.52
CA GLU A 399 -17.93 -29.05 -10.97
C GLU A 399 -16.88 -30.09 -10.57
N CYS A 400 -17.24 -31.37 -10.52
CA CYS A 400 -16.33 -32.42 -10.01
C CYS A 400 -15.07 -32.56 -10.86
N PHE A 401 -15.15 -32.33 -12.18
CA PHE A 401 -14.01 -32.46 -13.10
C PHE A 401 -12.96 -31.37 -12.92
N ASP A 402 -13.34 -30.24 -12.31
CA ASP A 402 -12.43 -29.16 -11.94
C ASP A 402 -11.74 -29.43 -10.59
N VAL A 403 -12.16 -30.47 -9.85
CA VAL A 403 -11.68 -30.75 -8.50
C VAL A 403 -10.70 -31.91 -8.52
N VAL A 404 -9.52 -31.72 -7.93
CA VAL A 404 -8.60 -32.79 -7.58
C VAL A 404 -8.70 -33.04 -6.08
N VAL A 405 -8.91 -34.29 -5.69
CA VAL A 405 -9.09 -34.71 -4.30
C VAL A 405 -7.94 -35.61 -3.84
N GLY A 406 -7.51 -35.42 -2.59
CA GLY A 406 -6.64 -36.32 -1.86
C GLY A 406 -7.44 -37.00 -0.75
N LEU A 407 -7.45 -38.33 -0.77
CA LEU A 407 -8.14 -39.16 0.21
C LEU A 407 -7.13 -39.88 1.10
N TRP A 408 -7.47 -40.02 2.37
CA TRP A 408 -6.87 -41.03 3.25
C TRP A 408 -7.93 -42.09 3.52
N GLU A 409 -7.68 -43.30 3.03
CA GLU A 409 -8.62 -44.39 2.90
C GLU A 409 -9.82 -43.94 2.06
N SER A 410 -10.91 -43.53 2.70
CA SER A 410 -12.11 -42.95 2.08
C SER A 410 -12.42 -41.52 2.54
N THR A 411 -11.59 -40.95 3.41
CA THR A 411 -11.82 -39.63 3.99
C THR A 411 -11.11 -38.55 3.18
N VAL A 412 -11.81 -37.48 2.83
CA VAL A 412 -11.21 -36.29 2.18
C VAL A 412 -10.25 -35.60 3.15
N VAL A 413 -8.99 -35.52 2.75
CA VAL A 413 -7.90 -34.87 3.51
C VAL A 413 -7.21 -33.75 2.74
N ALA A 414 -7.42 -33.66 1.43
CA ALA A 414 -6.97 -32.55 0.62
C ALA A 414 -7.88 -32.32 -0.60
N ALA A 415 -7.93 -31.09 -1.09
CA ALA A 415 -8.62 -30.72 -2.31
C ALA A 415 -7.91 -29.54 -3.01
N ALA A 416 -7.98 -29.49 -4.33
CA ALA A 416 -7.54 -28.36 -5.15
C ALA A 416 -8.49 -28.17 -6.34
N LEU A 417 -8.60 -26.93 -6.81
CA LEU A 417 -9.30 -26.62 -8.07
C LEU A 417 -8.29 -26.52 -9.20
N THR A 418 -8.62 -27.10 -10.35
CA THR A 418 -7.91 -26.93 -11.62
C THR A 418 -8.83 -26.28 -12.63
N TYR A 419 -8.28 -25.44 -13.49
CA TYR A 419 -9.05 -24.77 -14.54
C TYR A 419 -8.20 -24.51 -15.78
N LEU A 420 -8.85 -24.42 -16.93
CA LEU A 420 -8.22 -24.04 -18.19
C LEU A 420 -8.75 -22.68 -18.67
N PRO A 421 -7.95 -21.89 -19.41
CA PRO A 421 -8.42 -20.68 -20.08
C PRO A 421 -9.63 -21.01 -20.96
N ARG A 422 -10.69 -20.19 -20.87
CA ARG A 422 -11.94 -20.37 -21.63
C ARG A 422 -12.71 -21.66 -21.33
N SER A 423 -12.43 -22.33 -20.20
CA SER A 423 -13.25 -23.46 -19.73
C SER A 423 -14.68 -23.04 -19.35
N GLY A 424 -14.89 -21.76 -19.03
CA GLY A 424 -16.16 -21.25 -18.52
C GLY A 424 -16.39 -21.54 -17.03
N SER A 425 -15.47 -22.26 -16.38
CA SER A 425 -15.50 -22.50 -14.93
C SER A 425 -15.49 -21.19 -14.15
N GLN A 426 -16.13 -21.18 -12.98
CA GLN A 426 -16.17 -20.00 -12.10
C GLN A 426 -14.75 -19.55 -11.71
N THR A 427 -13.87 -20.51 -11.42
CA THR A 427 -12.46 -20.26 -11.08
C THR A 427 -11.73 -19.53 -12.20
N GLU A 428 -11.92 -19.90 -13.47
CA GLU A 428 -11.31 -19.17 -14.61
C GLU A 428 -11.83 -17.74 -14.72
N GLN A 429 -13.11 -17.51 -14.43
CA GLN A 429 -13.69 -16.17 -14.45
C GLN A 429 -13.21 -15.30 -13.29
N ASP A 430 -12.82 -15.89 -12.16
CA ASP A 430 -12.34 -15.20 -10.97
C ASP A 430 -10.82 -15.03 -10.91
N LEU A 431 -10.06 -15.81 -11.69
CA LEU A 431 -8.60 -15.80 -11.74
C LEU A 431 -8.09 -15.63 -13.18
N PRO A 432 -7.79 -14.39 -13.62
CA PRO A 432 -7.49 -14.12 -15.03
C PRO A 432 -6.06 -14.52 -15.44
N TRP A 433 -5.18 -14.79 -14.48
CA TRP A 433 -3.74 -14.77 -14.73
C TRP A 433 -3.23 -15.94 -15.57
N ALA A 434 -3.79 -17.14 -15.42
CA ALA A 434 -3.45 -18.26 -16.30
C ALA A 434 -3.70 -17.89 -17.78
N ARG A 435 -4.89 -17.35 -18.08
CA ARG A 435 -5.26 -16.87 -19.41
C ARG A 435 -4.41 -15.70 -19.90
N ALA A 436 -4.04 -14.78 -19.00
CA ALA A 436 -3.20 -13.64 -19.34
C ALA A 436 -1.76 -14.06 -19.71
N ILE A 437 -1.22 -15.10 -19.06
CA ILE A 437 0.13 -15.64 -19.35
C ILE A 437 0.16 -16.38 -20.69
N GLY A 438 -0.91 -17.11 -21.03
CA GLY A 438 -1.02 -17.75 -22.33
C GLY A 438 -2.18 -18.73 -22.45
N PRO A 439 -2.57 -19.07 -23.69
CA PRO A 439 -3.66 -20.01 -23.95
C PRO A 439 -3.32 -21.46 -23.57
N ASP A 440 -2.04 -21.78 -23.36
CA ASP A 440 -1.51 -23.10 -23.01
C ASP A 440 -1.22 -23.26 -21.50
N VAL A 441 -1.66 -22.30 -20.69
CA VAL A 441 -1.41 -22.26 -19.24
C VAL A 441 -2.67 -22.68 -18.51
N GLY A 442 -2.65 -23.84 -17.85
CA GLY A 442 -3.68 -24.24 -16.90
C GLY A 442 -3.47 -23.57 -15.54
N GLY A 443 -4.51 -23.49 -14.72
CA GLY A 443 -4.41 -22.98 -13.36
C GLY A 443 -4.71 -24.05 -12.33
N ALA A 444 -4.01 -23.98 -11.18
CA ALA A 444 -4.31 -24.73 -9.97
C ALA A 444 -4.49 -23.72 -8.82
N SER A 445 -5.60 -23.81 -8.08
CA SER A 445 -5.98 -22.83 -7.06
C SER A 445 -6.72 -23.49 -5.89
N CYS A 446 -7.07 -22.69 -4.89
CA CYS A 446 -7.95 -23.07 -3.78
C CYS A 446 -7.52 -24.36 -3.07
N ILE A 447 -6.21 -24.53 -2.90
CA ILE A 447 -5.64 -25.71 -2.25
C ILE A 447 -6.03 -25.72 -0.78
N CYS A 448 -6.67 -26.80 -0.36
CA CYS A 448 -7.10 -27.04 1.01
C CYS A 448 -6.51 -28.37 1.48
N ILE A 449 -5.80 -28.37 2.61
CA ILE A 449 -5.21 -29.57 3.22
C ILE A 449 -5.65 -29.62 4.69
N ALA A 450 -6.09 -30.79 5.13
CA ALA A 450 -6.57 -31.01 6.49
C ALA A 450 -5.55 -30.55 7.54
N THR A 451 -6.06 -29.87 8.55
CA THR A 451 -5.28 -29.46 9.72
C THR A 451 -4.94 -30.65 10.61
N THR A 452 -3.89 -30.49 11.42
CA THR A 452 -3.25 -31.55 12.20
C THR A 452 -4.16 -32.21 13.25
N GLY A 453 -5.34 -31.64 13.54
CA GLY A 453 -6.25 -32.10 14.59
C GLY A 453 -7.05 -33.36 14.26
N ASP A 454 -7.26 -33.69 12.98
CA ASP A 454 -8.17 -34.79 12.60
C ASP A 454 -7.45 -36.13 12.37
N ASN A 455 -6.14 -36.12 12.06
CA ASN A 455 -5.37 -37.34 11.83
C ASN A 455 -3.84 -37.12 11.94
N ALA A 456 -3.19 -37.81 12.87
CA ALA A 456 -1.73 -37.78 13.05
C ALA A 456 -0.95 -38.25 11.81
N ALA A 457 -1.50 -39.16 11.00
CA ALA A 457 -0.88 -39.62 9.77
C ALA A 457 -0.87 -38.57 8.65
N VAL A 458 -1.86 -37.66 8.64
CA VAL A 458 -1.92 -36.49 7.74
C VAL A 458 -1.02 -35.36 8.23
N ALA A 459 -1.02 -35.12 9.54
CA ALA A 459 -0.24 -34.05 10.18
C ALA A 459 1.26 -34.11 9.86
N SER A 460 1.82 -35.31 9.90
CA SER A 460 3.25 -35.59 9.66
C SER A 460 3.64 -35.58 8.17
N ARG A 461 2.68 -35.47 7.24
CA ARG A 461 2.90 -35.65 5.80
C ARG A 461 2.36 -34.51 4.93
N LYS A 462 2.08 -33.34 5.49
CA LYS A 462 1.48 -32.20 4.76
C LYS A 462 2.22 -31.85 3.47
N ASP A 463 3.56 -31.82 3.50
CA ASP A 463 4.37 -31.49 2.31
C ASP A 463 4.25 -32.57 1.22
N ALA A 464 4.23 -33.85 1.62
CA ALA A 464 4.04 -34.96 0.70
C ALA A 464 2.61 -34.97 0.11
N ILE A 465 1.60 -34.62 0.90
CA ILE A 465 0.21 -34.48 0.45
C ILE A 465 0.11 -33.33 -0.56
N MET A 466 0.67 -32.16 -0.25
CA MET A 466 0.73 -31.01 -1.16
C MET A 466 1.39 -31.40 -2.48
N PHE A 467 2.55 -32.03 -2.42
CA PHE A 467 3.29 -32.45 -3.62
C PHE A 467 2.48 -33.42 -4.49
N ARG A 468 1.85 -34.44 -3.89
CA ARG A 468 1.05 -35.44 -4.61
C ARG A 468 -0.25 -34.86 -5.17
N LEU A 469 -0.87 -33.93 -4.46
CA LEU A 469 -2.02 -33.18 -4.95
C LEU A 469 -1.63 -32.35 -6.18
N LEU A 470 -0.52 -31.59 -6.10
CA LEU A 470 -0.01 -30.80 -7.22
C LEU A 470 0.39 -31.68 -8.42
N ASP A 471 1.08 -32.80 -8.21
CA ASP A 471 1.41 -33.76 -9.29
C ASP A 471 0.14 -34.24 -10.01
N THR A 472 -0.94 -34.50 -9.25
CA THR A 472 -2.23 -34.91 -9.81
C THR A 472 -2.90 -33.78 -10.59
N CYS A 473 -2.87 -32.54 -10.08
CA CYS A 473 -3.33 -31.35 -10.80
C CYS A 473 -2.57 -31.15 -12.12
N ILE A 474 -1.24 -31.19 -12.07
CA ILE A 474 -0.35 -30.98 -13.22
C ILE A 474 -0.63 -32.04 -14.29
N ARG A 475 -0.68 -33.33 -13.93
CA ARG A 475 -0.99 -34.41 -14.88
C ARG A 475 -2.40 -34.29 -15.46
N SER A 476 -3.38 -33.84 -14.68
CA SER A 476 -4.74 -33.62 -15.19
C SER A 476 -4.76 -32.49 -16.22
N LEU A 477 -4.12 -31.35 -15.92
CA LEU A 477 -3.99 -30.21 -16.84
C LEU A 477 -3.18 -30.57 -18.10
N GLU A 478 -2.10 -31.34 -17.96
CA GLU A 478 -1.29 -31.83 -19.08
C GLU A 478 -2.11 -32.69 -20.04
N ARG A 479 -2.92 -33.63 -19.52
CA ARG A 479 -3.83 -34.46 -20.35
C ARG A 479 -4.88 -33.63 -21.09
N GLN A 480 -5.26 -32.48 -20.53
CA GLN A 480 -6.18 -31.53 -21.15
C GLN A 480 -5.47 -30.54 -22.08
N GLY A 481 -4.16 -30.69 -22.30
CA GLY A 481 -3.38 -29.93 -23.29
C GLY A 481 -2.63 -28.72 -22.74
N ALA A 482 -2.64 -28.48 -21.43
CA ALA A 482 -1.79 -27.44 -20.85
C ALA A 482 -0.30 -27.82 -20.97
N LYS A 483 0.54 -26.82 -21.22
CA LYS A 483 2.02 -26.96 -21.22
C LYS A 483 2.66 -26.34 -19.99
N ARG A 484 1.94 -25.42 -19.36
CA ARG A 484 2.36 -24.67 -18.19
C ARG A 484 1.24 -24.67 -17.15
N VAL A 485 1.62 -24.54 -15.88
CA VAL A 485 0.67 -24.44 -14.76
C VAL A 485 0.93 -23.16 -13.98
N PHE A 486 -0.13 -22.39 -13.77
CA PHE A 486 -0.17 -21.24 -12.89
C PHE A 486 -0.71 -21.65 -11.52
N LEU A 487 -0.06 -21.21 -10.45
CA LEU A 487 -0.43 -21.48 -9.07
C LEU A 487 -0.49 -20.16 -8.31
N ASP A 488 -1.67 -19.77 -7.84
CA ASP A 488 -1.91 -18.47 -7.21
C ASP A 488 -1.83 -18.51 -5.68
N GLY A 489 -1.50 -17.36 -5.09
CA GLY A 489 -1.79 -17.08 -3.69
C GLY A 489 -1.01 -17.91 -2.67
N ILE A 490 0.18 -18.42 -3.01
CA ILE A 490 0.99 -19.25 -2.11
C ILE A 490 1.63 -18.39 -1.02
N LYS A 491 1.23 -18.64 0.22
CA LYS A 491 1.77 -17.98 1.42
C LYS A 491 3.20 -18.44 1.73
N GLY A 492 3.97 -17.56 2.38
CA GLY A 492 5.32 -17.86 2.87
C GLY A 492 6.44 -17.62 1.86
N GLY A 493 6.11 -17.05 0.70
CA GLY A 493 7.09 -16.65 -0.30
C GLY A 493 7.91 -17.81 -0.86
N GLN A 494 9.16 -17.53 -1.22
CA GLN A 494 10.09 -18.54 -1.73
C GLN A 494 10.39 -19.61 -0.68
N GLU A 495 10.39 -19.27 0.61
CA GLU A 495 10.63 -20.24 1.68
C GLU A 495 9.44 -21.16 1.93
N GLY A 496 8.21 -20.68 1.82
CA GLY A 496 7.00 -21.48 1.97
C GLY A 496 6.92 -22.58 0.92
N PHE A 497 7.21 -22.25 -0.34
CA PHE A 497 7.20 -23.21 -1.43
C PHE A 497 8.46 -24.09 -1.45
N GLN A 498 9.66 -23.52 -1.21
CA GLN A 498 10.90 -24.31 -1.14
C GLN A 498 11.05 -25.10 0.16
N SER A 499 10.33 -24.80 1.24
CA SER A 499 10.36 -25.60 2.48
C SER A 499 9.85 -27.03 2.26
N THR A 500 9.01 -27.24 1.25
CA THR A 500 8.68 -28.57 0.71
C THR A 500 9.89 -29.31 0.09
N GLY A 501 11.06 -28.64 0.00
CA GLY A 501 12.33 -29.19 -0.50
C GLY A 501 13.61 -28.62 0.14
N LYS A 502 13.56 -27.91 1.29
CA LYS A 502 14.75 -27.28 1.93
C LYS A 502 15.60 -28.23 2.79
N GLN A 503 15.21 -29.49 2.89
CA GLN A 503 16.14 -30.58 3.14
C GLN A 503 16.00 -31.50 1.95
N ASN A 504 17.11 -32.09 1.47
CA ASN A 504 17.00 -33.29 0.63
C ASN A 504 16.01 -34.21 1.35
N PRO A 505 14.78 -34.38 0.85
CA PRO A 505 13.83 -35.23 1.51
C PRO A 505 14.46 -36.62 1.54
N TRP A 506 14.34 -37.35 2.64
CA TRP A 506 14.90 -38.70 2.78
C TRP A 506 14.39 -39.69 1.71
N TRP A 507 13.35 -39.29 0.95
CA TRP A 507 12.79 -40.00 -0.20
C TRP A 507 13.37 -39.59 -1.57
N LEU A 508 14.24 -38.56 -1.66
CA LEU A 508 14.98 -38.22 -2.89
C LEU A 508 16.27 -39.06 -2.99
N PRO A 509 16.57 -39.66 -4.17
CA PRO A 509 17.86 -40.30 -4.42
C PRO A 509 19.02 -39.30 -4.29
N PRO A 510 20.21 -39.72 -3.80
CA PRO A 510 21.38 -38.84 -3.72
C PRO A 510 21.76 -38.27 -5.10
N GLY A 511 21.77 -36.94 -5.23
CA GLY A 511 22.23 -36.23 -6.44
C GLY A 511 21.18 -35.34 -7.14
N LEU A 512 19.92 -35.33 -6.71
CA LEU A 512 18.87 -34.45 -7.24
C LEU A 512 18.69 -33.22 -6.35
N THR A 513 19.04 -32.03 -6.86
CA THR A 513 18.65 -30.75 -6.24
C THR A 513 17.19 -30.44 -6.58
N CYS A 514 16.35 -30.30 -5.56
CA CYS A 514 14.94 -29.96 -5.73
C CYS A 514 14.78 -28.48 -6.15
N VAL A 515 15.00 -28.18 -7.42
CA VAL A 515 14.38 -27.01 -8.05
C VAL A 515 13.15 -27.55 -8.75
N THR A 516 11.98 -27.39 -8.13
CA THR A 516 10.70 -27.95 -8.58
C THR A 516 10.20 -27.42 -9.94
N GLY A 517 11.06 -26.77 -10.73
CA GLY A 517 10.72 -26.11 -12.01
C GLY A 517 9.91 -24.82 -11.88
N TRP A 518 9.35 -24.54 -10.69
CA TRP A 518 8.52 -23.36 -10.47
C TRP A 518 9.31 -22.07 -10.49
N ARG A 519 8.80 -21.11 -11.26
CA ARG A 519 9.32 -19.75 -11.40
C ARG A 519 8.33 -18.79 -10.78
N LYS A 520 8.82 -17.88 -9.94
CA LYS A 520 7.99 -16.86 -9.32
C LYS A 520 7.46 -15.94 -10.42
N TRP A 521 6.13 -15.79 -10.50
CA TRP A 521 5.47 -14.91 -11.47
C TRP A 521 5.17 -13.54 -10.86
N ALA A 522 4.63 -13.53 -9.65
CA ALA A 522 4.35 -12.31 -8.92
C ALA A 522 4.59 -12.49 -7.41
N SER A 523 4.83 -11.38 -6.72
CA SER A 523 4.91 -11.31 -5.27
C SER A 523 4.12 -10.12 -4.75
N TYR A 524 3.46 -10.31 -3.62
CA TYR A 524 2.60 -9.33 -2.98
C TYR A 524 2.83 -9.32 -1.47
N CYS A 525 2.53 -8.18 -0.86
CA CYS A 525 2.36 -8.05 0.57
C CYS A 525 0.86 -8.24 0.90
N GLU A 526 0.52 -9.33 1.59
CA GLU A 526 -0.84 -9.59 2.09
C GLU A 526 -1.13 -8.65 3.26
N VAL A 527 -2.16 -7.81 3.16
CA VAL A 527 -2.48 -6.83 4.21
C VAL A 527 -3.96 -6.80 4.49
N TRP A 528 -4.32 -7.02 5.76
CA TRP A 528 -5.69 -6.87 6.24
C TRP A 528 -5.74 -6.35 7.69
N GLN A 529 -6.90 -5.82 8.08
CA GLN A 529 -7.16 -5.35 9.43
C GLN A 529 -8.62 -5.63 9.82
N PRO A 530 -8.90 -5.86 11.12
CA PRO A 530 -10.28 -5.94 11.60
C PRO A 530 -10.99 -4.58 11.49
N VAL A 531 -12.32 -4.61 11.47
CA VAL A 531 -13.21 -3.43 11.39
C VAL A 531 -13.58 -2.91 12.76
#